data_AF-A0A077KKD4-F1
#
_entry.id   AF-A0A077KKD4-F1
#
_cell.length_a   1.000
_cell.length_b   1.000
_cell.length_c   1.000
_cell.angle_alpha   90.00
_cell.angle_beta   90.00
_cell.angle_gamma   90.00
#
_symmetry.space_group_name_H-M   'P 1'
#
loop_
_entity.id
_entity.type
_entity.pdbx_description
1 polymer ?
#
loop_
_entity_poly.entity_id
_entity_poly.type
_entity_poly.pdbx_seq_one_letter_code
_entity_poly.pdbx_strand_id
1 'polypeptide(L)'
;MKTRIVVFLFLCLLIISCKTNTNIGQDSIVEIKPFFEKNYYKYTSKSDYHIANDSFKVVLLSNVKPLDENKESPQKIFTFQSYYKNSKTYFYKELNGKSISYLKKNNKIIYRHYFQDYKDVNSNESTPKNKEDVIKYLDKNKIQYTLIKSYKESGSDVLDFKIDNKFLKIVATPNFCESYMCYDLKDSINVENYRTIVANFYR
;
A
#
# COMPACT_ATOMS: atom_id res chain seq x y z
N MET A 1 27.81 -42.00 -24.09
CA MET A 1 27.71 -41.13 -22.89
C MET A 1 27.46 -39.65 -23.21
N LYS A 2 27.84 -39.12 -24.39
CA LYS A 2 27.68 -37.69 -24.71
C LYS A 2 26.22 -37.26 -24.94
N THR A 3 25.37 -38.12 -25.51
CA THR A 3 23.97 -37.79 -25.85
C THR A 3 23.05 -37.62 -24.64
N ARG A 4 23.29 -38.37 -23.54
CA ARG A 4 22.49 -38.25 -22.30
C ARG A 4 22.70 -36.93 -21.56
N ILE A 5 23.90 -36.36 -21.67
CA ILE A 5 24.26 -35.07 -21.03
C ILE A 5 23.56 -33.91 -21.74
N VAL A 6 23.46 -33.96 -23.07
CA VAL A 6 22.79 -32.91 -23.87
C VAL A 6 21.29 -32.84 -23.57
N VAL A 7 20.63 -34.00 -23.42
CA VAL A 7 19.20 -34.06 -23.07
C VAL A 7 18.93 -33.49 -21.68
N PHE A 8 19.81 -33.77 -20.71
CA PHE A 8 19.70 -33.24 -19.35
C PHE A 8 19.90 -31.71 -19.32
N LEU A 9 20.82 -31.17 -20.11
CA LEU A 9 21.05 -29.73 -20.25
C LEU A 9 19.86 -29.00 -20.89
N PHE A 10 19.20 -29.61 -21.88
CA PHE A 10 18.00 -29.04 -22.51
C PHE A 10 16.79 -29.04 -21.56
N LEU A 11 16.65 -30.06 -20.72
CA LEU A 11 15.62 -30.11 -19.68
C LEU A 11 15.86 -29.06 -18.59
N CYS A 12 17.10 -28.81 -18.17
CA CYS A 12 17.42 -27.72 -17.24
C CYS A 12 17.14 -26.32 -17.83
N LEU A 13 17.37 -26.11 -19.12
CA LEU A 13 17.08 -24.83 -19.79
C LEU A 13 15.57 -24.52 -19.85
N LEU A 14 14.71 -25.54 -19.93
CA LEU A 14 13.25 -25.34 -19.85
C LEU A 14 12.79 -24.89 -18.46
N ILE A 15 13.49 -25.30 -17.39
CA ILE A 15 13.17 -24.89 -16.02
C ILE A 15 13.64 -23.43 -15.75
N ILE A 16 14.69 -22.97 -16.43
CA ILE A 16 15.21 -21.59 -16.31
C ILE A 16 14.34 -20.61 -17.12
N SER A 17 13.53 -21.08 -18.06
CA SER A 17 12.63 -20.24 -18.87
C SER A 17 11.24 -20.03 -18.26
N CYS A 18 11.01 -20.45 -17.01
CA CYS A 18 10.03 -19.79 -16.16
C CYS A 18 10.56 -18.40 -15.80
N LYS A 19 10.52 -17.47 -16.76
CA LYS A 19 10.32 -16.06 -16.45
C LYS A 19 8.96 -15.99 -15.76
N THR A 20 8.95 -16.22 -14.46
CA THR A 20 7.89 -15.68 -13.62
C THR A 20 7.96 -14.18 -13.83
N ASN A 21 7.04 -13.67 -14.64
CA ASN A 21 6.59 -12.29 -14.50
C ASN A 21 6.09 -12.17 -13.06
N THR A 22 6.99 -11.90 -12.12
CA THR A 22 6.67 -11.42 -10.77
C THR A 22 6.22 -9.98 -10.86
N ASN A 23 5.26 -9.72 -11.74
CA ASN A 23 4.53 -8.47 -11.84
C ASN A 23 3.10 -8.83 -11.44
N ILE A 24 2.86 -8.95 -10.13
CA ILE A 24 1.55 -8.78 -9.46
C ILE A 24 1.77 -8.88 -7.94
N GLY A 25 1.42 -7.80 -7.22
CA GLY A 25 0.75 -7.91 -5.92
C GLY A 25 1.61 -7.83 -4.66
N GLN A 26 2.53 -6.88 -4.53
CA GLN A 26 2.99 -6.45 -3.20
C GLN A 26 2.18 -5.24 -2.69
N ASP A 27 1.70 -4.41 -3.62
CA ASP A 27 0.94 -3.20 -3.33
C ASP A 27 -0.54 -3.42 -3.66
N SER A 28 -1.26 -3.99 -2.70
CA SER A 28 -2.70 -4.27 -2.75
C SER A 28 -3.48 -3.55 -1.65
N ILE A 29 -4.82 -3.53 -1.74
CA ILE A 29 -5.67 -2.91 -0.73
C ILE A 29 -5.54 -3.55 0.67
N VAL A 30 -5.04 -4.78 0.77
CA VAL A 30 -4.67 -5.45 2.04
C VAL A 30 -3.27 -6.05 1.89
N GLU A 31 -2.55 -6.22 2.99
CA GLU A 31 -1.29 -6.97 2.98
C GLU A 31 -1.55 -8.46 2.73
N ILE A 32 -1.25 -8.94 1.52
CA ILE A 32 -1.40 -10.35 1.11
C ILE A 32 -0.06 -11.11 1.05
N LYS A 33 1.05 -10.38 1.14
CA LYS A 33 2.42 -10.93 1.15
C LYS A 33 3.16 -10.36 2.35
N PRO A 34 4.17 -11.09 2.91
CA PRO A 34 4.97 -10.57 4.01
C PRO A 34 5.65 -9.24 3.66
N PHE A 35 5.66 -8.33 4.63
CA PHE A 35 6.39 -7.08 4.55
C PHE A 35 7.92 -7.32 4.58
N PHE A 36 8.64 -6.69 3.65
CA PHE A 36 10.10 -6.70 3.62
C PHE A 36 10.64 -5.26 3.52
N GLU A 37 11.28 -4.77 4.58
CA GLU A 37 11.76 -3.38 4.68
C GLU A 37 12.67 -2.96 3.51
N LYS A 38 13.50 -3.88 3.00
CA LYS A 38 14.42 -3.62 1.88
C LYS A 38 13.73 -3.22 0.56
N ASN A 39 12.43 -3.47 0.43
CA ASN A 39 11.66 -3.14 -0.78
C ASN A 39 11.13 -1.69 -0.76
N TYR A 40 11.39 -0.94 0.31
CA TYR A 40 10.81 0.37 0.54
C TYR A 40 11.90 1.40 0.86
N TYR A 41 11.69 2.64 0.41
CA TYR A 41 12.48 3.78 0.82
C TYR A 41 12.13 4.18 2.25
N LYS A 42 13.13 4.62 3.01
CA LYS A 42 13.00 4.97 4.43
C LYS A 42 13.16 6.47 4.64
N TYR A 43 12.19 7.07 5.29
CA TYR A 43 12.20 8.48 5.69
C TYR A 43 11.97 8.58 7.19
N THR A 44 12.75 9.42 7.87
CA THR A 44 12.64 9.59 9.32
C THR A 44 12.22 11.02 9.60
N SER A 45 11.21 11.21 10.46
CA SER A 45 10.82 12.56 10.86
C SER A 45 11.93 13.24 11.65
N LYS A 46 12.10 14.55 11.47
CA LYS A 46 13.05 15.34 12.26
C LYS A 46 12.56 15.53 13.69
N SER A 47 11.25 15.68 13.85
CA SER A 47 10.56 15.86 15.12
C SER A 47 9.77 14.61 15.52
N ASP A 48 9.48 14.50 16.81
CA ASP A 48 8.58 13.48 17.32
C ASP A 48 7.12 13.83 17.00
N TYR A 49 6.31 12.80 16.81
CA TYR A 49 4.87 12.93 16.73
C TYR A 49 4.25 12.55 18.06
N HIS A 50 3.20 13.28 18.44
CA HIS A 50 2.42 13.02 19.64
C HIS A 50 1.07 12.44 19.23
N ILE A 51 0.78 11.22 19.66
CA ILE A 51 -0.51 10.57 19.44
C ILE A 51 -0.99 10.03 20.79
N ALA A 52 -2.14 10.53 21.24
CA ALA A 52 -2.62 10.30 22.60
C ALA A 52 -1.51 10.64 23.64
N ASN A 53 -1.17 9.71 24.53
CA ASN A 53 -0.17 9.90 25.59
C ASN A 53 1.23 9.39 25.20
N ASP A 54 1.49 9.20 23.91
CA ASP A 54 2.72 8.58 23.43
C ASP A 54 3.43 9.49 22.42
N SER A 55 4.73 9.69 22.63
CA SER A 55 5.60 10.49 21.76
C SER A 55 6.65 9.58 21.14
N PHE A 56 6.77 9.64 19.82
CA PHE A 56 7.74 8.81 19.12
C PHE A 56 8.21 9.41 17.80
N LYS A 57 9.45 9.09 17.48
CA LYS A 57 10.03 9.36 16.17
C LYS A 57 9.45 8.40 15.16
N VAL A 58 8.80 8.94 14.14
CA VAL A 58 8.15 8.15 13.10
C VAL A 58 9.17 7.83 12.01
N VAL A 59 9.18 6.58 11.59
CA VAL A 59 9.83 6.16 10.35
C VAL A 59 8.74 5.79 9.34
N LEU A 60 8.76 6.47 8.19
CA LEU A 60 7.96 6.13 7.02
C LEU A 60 8.75 5.17 6.14
N LEU A 61 8.14 4.04 5.76
CA LEU A 61 8.64 3.14 4.72
C LEU A 61 7.67 3.19 3.54
N SER A 62 8.13 3.55 2.34
CA SER A 62 7.24 3.82 1.20
C SER A 62 7.83 3.36 -0.14
N ASN A 63 6.97 3.06 -1.11
CA ASN A 63 7.38 2.81 -2.50
C ASN A 63 7.70 4.11 -3.26
N VAL A 64 7.40 5.26 -2.66
CA VAL A 64 7.68 6.59 -3.21
C VAL A 64 9.18 6.88 -3.10
N LYS A 65 9.81 7.23 -4.22
CA LYS A 65 11.25 7.55 -4.29
C LYS A 65 11.57 8.89 -3.61
N PRO A 66 12.83 9.14 -3.20
CA PRO A 66 13.21 10.41 -2.61
C PRO A 66 13.15 11.57 -3.62
N LEU A 67 13.02 12.82 -3.13
CA LEU A 67 13.22 14.01 -3.95
C LEU A 67 14.65 14.05 -4.47
N ASP A 68 14.81 14.57 -5.69
CA ASP A 68 16.12 14.67 -6.34
C ASP A 68 17.02 15.68 -5.59
N GLU A 69 16.41 16.76 -5.08
CA GLU A 69 17.10 17.83 -4.34
C GLU A 69 17.32 17.49 -2.86
N ASN A 70 16.48 16.63 -2.27
CA ASN A 70 16.56 16.26 -0.86
C ASN A 70 16.19 14.79 -0.64
N LYS A 71 17.22 13.94 -0.51
CA LYS A 71 17.05 12.50 -0.31
C LYS A 71 16.42 12.11 1.04
N GLU A 72 16.30 13.04 1.99
CA GLU A 72 15.62 12.81 3.27
C GLU A 72 14.09 12.92 3.17
N SER A 73 13.57 13.42 2.05
CA SER A 73 12.14 13.65 1.83
C SER A 73 11.65 12.84 0.63
N PRO A 74 10.45 12.23 0.70
CA PRO A 74 9.87 11.55 -0.45
C PRO A 74 9.44 12.55 -1.52
N GLN A 75 9.41 12.10 -2.77
CA GLN A 75 8.75 12.80 -3.87
C GLN A 75 7.31 13.13 -3.49
N LYS A 76 6.85 14.30 -3.93
CA LYS A 76 5.44 14.65 -3.80
C LYS A 76 4.62 13.72 -4.68
N ILE A 77 3.64 13.06 -4.11
CA ILE A 77 2.65 12.28 -4.85
C ILE A 77 1.37 13.08 -5.01
N PHE A 78 0.62 12.79 -6.07
CA PHE A 78 -0.70 13.38 -6.23
C PHE A 78 -1.58 12.91 -5.06
N THR A 79 -2.08 13.89 -4.31
CA THR A 79 -3.16 13.71 -3.36
C THR A 79 -4.21 14.78 -3.66
N PHE A 80 -5.44 14.61 -3.21
CA PHE A 80 -6.47 15.65 -3.32
C PHE A 80 -6.03 17.01 -2.70
N GLN A 81 -5.01 17.01 -1.84
CA GLN A 81 -4.47 18.18 -1.14
C GLN A 81 -3.15 18.72 -1.71
N SER A 82 -2.50 18.04 -2.68
CA SER A 82 -1.19 18.44 -3.22
C SER A 82 -1.23 18.44 -4.76
N TYR A 83 -1.48 19.61 -5.34
CA TYR A 83 -1.57 19.81 -6.79
C TYR A 83 -0.28 20.42 -7.34
N TYR A 84 0.71 19.56 -7.64
CA TYR A 84 1.89 19.96 -8.40
C TYR A 84 1.95 19.18 -9.71
N LYS A 85 2.20 19.84 -10.84
CA LYS A 85 2.15 19.16 -12.16
C LYS A 85 3.13 17.97 -12.24
N ASN A 86 4.30 18.11 -11.63
CA ASN A 86 5.30 17.03 -11.63
C ASN A 86 4.88 15.88 -10.71
N SER A 87 4.13 16.14 -9.62
CA SER A 87 3.64 15.06 -8.74
C SER A 87 2.65 14.16 -9.44
N LYS A 88 1.77 14.69 -10.30
CA LYS A 88 0.89 13.89 -11.16
C LYS A 88 1.67 13.02 -12.14
N THR A 89 2.65 13.61 -12.82
CA THR A 89 3.44 12.89 -13.84
C THR A 89 4.16 11.72 -13.20
N TYR A 90 4.84 11.95 -12.09
CA TYR A 90 5.50 10.92 -11.31
C TYR A 90 4.52 9.84 -10.82
N PHE A 91 3.41 10.27 -10.19
CA PHE A 91 2.43 9.36 -9.60
C PHE A 91 1.77 8.44 -10.64
N TYR A 92 1.31 8.98 -11.78
CA TYR A 92 0.64 8.17 -12.78
C TYR A 92 1.61 7.37 -13.68
N LYS A 93 2.75 7.95 -14.06
CA LYS A 93 3.67 7.29 -15.01
C LYS A 93 4.64 6.32 -14.35
N GLU A 94 5.20 6.67 -13.19
CA GLU A 94 6.21 5.84 -12.53
C GLU A 94 5.60 4.94 -11.46
N LEU A 95 4.65 5.47 -10.68
CA LEU A 95 3.98 4.70 -9.62
C LEU A 95 2.68 4.01 -10.07
N ASN A 96 2.29 4.18 -11.34
CA ASN A 96 1.07 3.60 -11.90
C ASN A 96 -0.18 3.90 -11.06
N GLY A 97 -0.27 5.14 -10.56
CA GLY A 97 -1.36 5.62 -9.75
C GLY A 97 -1.45 4.98 -8.36
N LYS A 98 -0.39 4.33 -7.85
CA LYS A 98 -0.38 3.62 -6.57
C LYS A 98 0.66 4.16 -5.60
N SER A 99 0.27 4.37 -4.35
CA SER A 99 1.23 4.59 -3.26
C SER A 99 0.94 3.67 -2.09
N ILE A 100 2.01 3.25 -1.43
CA ILE A 100 1.94 2.46 -0.21
C ILE A 100 2.92 3.04 0.80
N SER A 101 2.44 3.20 2.03
CA SER A 101 3.19 3.79 3.13
C SER A 101 3.00 2.95 4.38
N TYR A 102 4.08 2.70 5.10
CA TYR A 102 4.04 2.05 6.40
C TYR A 102 4.63 3.01 7.44
N LEU A 103 3.99 3.10 8.60
CA LEU A 103 4.60 3.74 9.76
C LEU A 103 5.22 2.68 10.66
N LYS A 104 6.49 2.90 11.00
CA LYS A 104 7.24 2.07 11.93
C LYS A 104 7.49 2.85 13.23
N LYS A 105 7.26 2.17 14.35
CA LYS A 105 7.53 2.64 15.71
C LYS A 105 8.25 1.54 16.48
N ASN A 106 9.36 1.85 17.14
CA ASN A 106 10.15 0.89 17.93
C ASN A 106 10.44 -0.41 17.15
N ASN A 107 10.86 -0.25 15.89
CA ASN A 107 11.10 -1.34 14.94
C ASN A 107 9.90 -2.23 14.56
N LYS A 108 8.67 -1.87 14.95
CA LYS A 108 7.44 -2.57 14.56
C LYS A 108 6.61 -1.73 13.60
N ILE A 109 6.02 -2.35 12.59
CA ILE A 109 5.02 -1.70 11.74
C ILE A 109 3.75 -1.56 12.55
N ILE A 110 3.24 -0.33 12.67
CA ILE A 110 2.01 -0.03 13.41
C ILE A 110 0.85 0.31 12.48
N TYR A 111 1.17 0.80 11.29
CA TYR A 111 0.18 1.30 10.35
C TYR A 111 0.62 1.09 8.91
N ARG A 112 -0.34 0.83 8.03
CA ARG A 112 -0.17 0.76 6.58
C ARG A 112 -1.26 1.59 5.91
N HIS A 113 -0.86 2.44 4.98
CA HIS A 113 -1.73 3.19 4.10
C HIS A 113 -1.47 2.78 2.66
N TYR A 114 -2.54 2.47 1.94
CA TYR A 114 -2.52 2.20 0.51
C TYR A 114 -3.47 3.17 -0.18
N PHE A 115 -3.03 3.70 -1.31
CA PHE A 115 -3.87 4.53 -2.17
C PHE A 115 -3.68 4.14 -3.62
N GLN A 116 -4.79 4.06 -4.36
CA GLN A 116 -4.78 3.88 -5.80
C GLN A 116 -5.81 4.78 -6.46
N ASP A 117 -5.36 5.62 -7.41
CA ASP A 117 -6.22 6.38 -8.32
C ASP A 117 -6.34 5.66 -9.67
N TYR A 118 -7.53 5.67 -10.26
CA TYR A 118 -7.84 4.97 -11.51
C TYR A 118 -7.82 5.87 -12.75
N LYS A 119 -7.73 7.20 -12.61
CA LYS A 119 -7.98 8.15 -13.70
C LYS A 119 -7.11 7.94 -14.94
N ASP A 120 -5.81 7.74 -14.73
CA ASP A 120 -4.82 7.63 -15.82
C ASP A 120 -4.12 6.28 -15.84
N VAL A 121 -4.70 5.28 -15.17
CA VAL A 121 -4.17 3.92 -15.10
C VAL A 121 -5.02 3.04 -16.00
N ASN A 122 -4.39 2.21 -16.85
CA ASN A 122 -5.05 1.07 -17.49
C ASN A 122 -5.47 0.09 -16.38
N SER A 123 -6.54 0.43 -15.68
CA SER A 123 -6.99 -0.25 -14.48
C SER A 123 -7.62 -1.57 -14.89
N ASN A 124 -6.78 -2.59 -15.07
CA ASN A 124 -7.23 -3.96 -15.15
C ASN A 124 -8.18 -4.25 -13.97
N GLU A 125 -9.28 -4.94 -14.29
CA GLU A 125 -10.57 -5.13 -13.59
C GLU A 125 -10.57 -5.67 -12.13
N SER A 126 -9.51 -5.44 -11.36
CA SER A 126 -9.30 -6.09 -10.05
C SER A 126 -9.23 -5.16 -8.86
N THR A 127 -9.37 -3.84 -9.04
CA THR A 127 -9.33 -2.90 -7.91
C THR A 127 -10.73 -2.47 -7.49
N PRO A 128 -11.09 -2.53 -6.19
CA PRO A 128 -12.45 -2.22 -5.76
C PRO A 128 -12.92 -0.80 -6.04
N LYS A 129 -14.13 -0.64 -6.57
CA LYS A 129 -14.75 0.66 -6.89
C LYS A 129 -15.97 1.00 -6.03
N ASN A 130 -16.45 0.03 -5.27
CA ASN A 130 -17.61 0.11 -4.40
C ASN A 130 -17.51 -0.98 -3.33
N LYS A 131 -18.52 -1.04 -2.45
CA LYS A 131 -18.65 -2.08 -1.42
C LYS A 131 -18.60 -3.50 -2.00
N GLU A 132 -19.35 -3.79 -3.04
CA GLU A 132 -19.48 -5.14 -3.60
C GLU A 132 -18.14 -5.65 -4.12
N ASP A 133 -17.37 -4.78 -4.79
CA ASP A 133 -16.04 -5.12 -5.29
C ASP A 133 -15.04 -5.35 -4.14
N VAL A 134 -15.16 -4.61 -3.03
CA VAL A 134 -14.31 -4.81 -1.85
C VAL A 134 -14.54 -6.21 -1.28
N ILE A 135 -15.80 -6.58 -1.07
CA ILE A 135 -16.18 -7.91 -0.56
C ILE A 135 -15.67 -9.00 -1.53
N LYS A 136 -15.96 -8.86 -2.83
CA LYS A 136 -15.49 -9.79 -3.87
C LYS A 136 -13.97 -9.91 -3.89
N TYR A 137 -13.25 -8.82 -3.68
CA TYR A 137 -11.79 -8.82 -3.62
C TYR A 137 -11.29 -9.62 -2.41
N LEU A 138 -11.83 -9.37 -1.22
CA LEU A 138 -11.43 -10.07 0.00
C LEU A 138 -11.70 -11.57 -0.10
N ASP A 139 -12.89 -11.94 -0.60
CA ASP A 139 -13.29 -13.33 -0.79
C ASP A 139 -12.41 -14.04 -1.84
N LYS A 140 -12.16 -13.40 -2.98
CA LYS A 140 -11.26 -13.92 -4.02
C LYS A 140 -9.85 -14.21 -3.50
N ASN A 141 -9.36 -13.37 -2.59
CA ASN A 141 -8.05 -13.52 -1.96
C ASN A 141 -8.09 -14.38 -0.68
N LYS A 142 -9.24 -14.98 -0.35
CA LYS A 142 -9.44 -15.85 0.83
C LYS A 142 -9.05 -15.17 2.15
N ILE A 143 -9.28 -13.86 2.24
CA ILE A 143 -9.04 -13.10 3.47
C ILE A 143 -10.20 -13.37 4.43
N GLN A 144 -9.89 -13.88 5.62
CA GLN A 144 -10.89 -14.05 6.68
C GLN A 144 -11.11 -12.71 7.37
N TYR A 145 -12.35 -12.23 7.42
CA TYR A 145 -12.67 -10.94 8.02
C TYR A 145 -13.99 -10.96 8.78
N THR A 146 -14.14 -10.00 9.69
CA THR A 146 -15.42 -9.61 10.28
C THR A 146 -15.72 -8.18 9.87
N LEU A 147 -16.83 -7.94 9.18
CA LEU A 147 -17.30 -6.58 8.88
C LEU A 147 -17.81 -5.94 10.17
N ILE A 148 -17.15 -4.86 10.61
CA ILE A 148 -17.51 -4.11 11.82
C ILE A 148 -18.57 -3.06 11.46
N LYS A 149 -18.32 -2.30 10.38
CA LYS A 149 -19.16 -1.17 9.99
C LYS A 149 -19.13 -0.98 8.48
N SER A 150 -20.25 -0.56 7.90
CA SER A 150 -20.37 -0.18 6.49
C SER A 150 -21.26 1.05 6.40
N TYR A 151 -20.79 2.11 5.74
CA TYR A 151 -21.51 3.38 5.62
C TYR A 151 -21.07 4.16 4.36
N LYS A 152 -21.82 5.21 4.02
CA LYS A 152 -21.47 6.14 2.94
C LYS A 152 -20.91 7.44 3.53
N GLU A 153 -19.85 7.96 2.94
CA GLU A 153 -19.26 9.25 3.30
C GLU A 153 -18.86 10.01 2.04
N SER A 154 -19.48 11.16 1.81
CA SER A 154 -19.20 12.03 0.64
C SER A 154 -19.22 11.27 -0.70
N GLY A 155 -20.19 10.37 -0.88
CA GLY A 155 -20.32 9.54 -2.10
C GLY A 155 -19.40 8.32 -2.16
N SER A 156 -18.56 8.08 -1.14
CA SER A 156 -17.67 6.93 -1.04
C SER A 156 -18.29 5.81 -0.22
N ASP A 157 -18.01 4.56 -0.59
CA ASP A 157 -18.24 3.41 0.29
C ASP A 157 -17.12 3.32 1.32
N VAL A 158 -17.48 3.31 2.60
CA VAL A 158 -16.53 3.14 3.70
C VAL A 158 -16.86 1.86 4.46
N LEU A 159 -15.85 1.00 4.61
CA LEU A 159 -15.97 -0.29 5.24
C LEU A 159 -14.87 -0.49 6.27
N ASP A 160 -15.27 -0.81 7.49
CA ASP A 160 -14.38 -1.13 8.59
C ASP A 160 -14.44 -2.64 8.87
N PHE A 161 -13.29 -3.28 8.91
CA PHE A 161 -13.13 -4.71 9.11
C PHE A 161 -12.18 -5.01 10.26
N LYS A 162 -12.42 -6.15 10.91
CA LYS A 162 -11.43 -6.85 11.72
C LYS A 162 -10.86 -8.00 10.91
N ILE A 163 -9.53 -8.10 10.85
CA ILE A 163 -8.80 -9.22 10.24
C ILE A 163 -7.80 -9.70 11.30
N ASP A 164 -8.06 -10.86 11.91
CA ASP A 164 -7.34 -11.33 13.10
C ASP A 164 -7.29 -10.27 14.22
N ASN A 165 -6.09 -9.85 14.65
CA ASN A 165 -5.90 -8.77 15.62
C ASN A 165 -5.62 -7.40 14.94
N LYS A 166 -5.92 -7.26 13.65
CA LYS A 166 -5.72 -6.04 12.87
C LYS A 166 -7.04 -5.35 12.58
N PHE A 167 -6.99 -4.03 12.45
CA PHE A 167 -8.09 -3.22 11.93
C PHE A 167 -7.80 -2.85 10.48
N LEU A 168 -8.81 -2.87 9.62
CA LEU A 168 -8.74 -2.44 8.24
C LEU A 168 -9.93 -1.53 7.91
N LYS A 169 -9.67 -0.29 7.51
CA LYS A 169 -10.65 0.62 6.91
C LYS A 169 -10.39 0.73 5.41
N ILE A 170 -11.41 0.57 4.58
CA ILE A 170 -11.35 0.77 3.13
C ILE A 170 -12.33 1.87 2.75
N VAL A 171 -11.86 2.81 1.92
CA VAL A 171 -12.66 3.83 1.26
C VAL A 171 -12.60 3.57 -0.24
N ALA A 172 -13.76 3.31 -0.85
CA ALA A 172 -13.85 2.97 -2.26
C ALA A 172 -14.78 3.93 -3.00
N THR A 173 -14.34 4.36 -4.19
CA THR A 173 -15.12 5.14 -5.15
C THR A 173 -14.89 4.60 -6.57
N PRO A 174 -15.71 5.01 -7.56
CA PRO A 174 -15.43 4.68 -8.96
C PRO A 174 -14.08 5.17 -9.48
N ASN A 175 -13.44 6.13 -8.79
CA ASN A 175 -12.22 6.81 -9.23
C ASN A 175 -10.97 6.41 -8.43
N PHE A 176 -11.12 5.91 -7.21
CA PHE A 176 -9.99 5.51 -6.37
C PHE A 176 -10.38 4.48 -5.32
N CYS A 177 -9.38 3.79 -4.77
CA CYS A 177 -9.50 3.02 -3.54
C CYS A 177 -8.36 3.36 -2.59
N GLU A 178 -8.72 3.57 -1.33
CA GLU A 178 -7.79 3.84 -0.24
C GLU A 178 -8.02 2.83 0.88
N SER A 179 -6.94 2.36 1.50
CA SER A 179 -7.06 1.52 2.69
C SER A 179 -6.08 1.91 3.77
N TYR A 180 -6.53 1.70 5.00
CA TYR A 180 -5.80 2.00 6.22
C TYR A 180 -5.82 0.76 7.11
N MET A 181 -4.65 0.25 7.47
CA MET A 181 -4.54 -0.96 8.29
C MET A 181 -3.71 -0.69 9.53
N CYS A 182 -4.28 -0.92 10.71
CA CYS A 182 -3.57 -0.91 11.98
C CYS A 182 -3.24 -2.35 12.37
N TYR A 183 -1.96 -2.63 12.70
CA TYR A 183 -1.51 -4.00 13.01
C TYR A 183 -1.88 -4.47 14.43
N ASP A 184 -2.39 -3.57 15.25
CA ASP A 184 -3.03 -3.85 16.52
C ASP A 184 -4.42 -3.19 16.51
N LEU A 185 -5.46 -3.96 16.82
CA LEU A 185 -6.85 -3.51 16.82
C LEU A 185 -7.05 -2.30 17.75
N LYS A 186 -6.30 -2.22 18.86
CA LYS A 186 -6.41 -1.08 19.80
C LYS A 186 -5.96 0.24 19.19
N ASP A 187 -5.10 0.19 18.17
CA ASP A 187 -4.57 1.37 17.50
C ASP A 187 -5.56 1.95 16.47
N SER A 188 -6.69 1.28 16.23
CA SER A 188 -7.75 1.74 15.30
C SER A 188 -8.30 3.13 15.64
N ILE A 189 -8.29 3.53 16.92
CA ILE A 189 -8.69 4.88 17.36
C ILE A 189 -7.78 5.98 16.80
N ASN A 190 -6.57 5.63 16.37
CA ASN A 190 -5.55 6.55 15.89
C ASN A 190 -5.41 6.59 14.36
N VAL A 191 -6.29 5.92 13.61
CA VAL A 191 -6.21 5.82 12.14
C VAL A 191 -6.08 7.18 11.47
N GLU A 192 -6.90 8.16 11.84
CA GLU A 192 -6.84 9.50 11.23
C GLU A 192 -5.55 10.24 11.62
N ASN A 193 -5.05 10.07 12.86
CA ASN A 193 -3.76 10.63 13.27
C ASN A 193 -2.62 10.06 12.43
N TYR A 194 -2.58 8.73 12.25
CA TYR A 194 -1.58 8.07 11.41
C TYR A 194 -1.68 8.50 9.94
N ARG A 195 -2.90 8.65 9.42
CA ARG A 195 -3.13 9.19 8.08
C ARG A 195 -2.56 10.60 7.93
N THR A 196 -2.77 11.49 8.91
CA THR A 196 -2.19 12.84 8.91
C THR A 196 -0.67 12.80 8.92
N ILE A 197 -0.07 11.90 9.70
CA ILE A 197 1.40 11.73 9.72
C ILE A 197 1.91 11.33 8.34
N VAL A 198 1.31 10.32 7.71
CA VAL A 198 1.69 9.91 6.35
C VAL A 198 1.55 11.08 5.37
N ALA A 199 0.45 11.83 5.44
CA ALA A 199 0.23 12.99 4.57
C ALA A 199 1.32 14.07 4.74
N ASN A 200 1.80 14.30 5.97
CA ASN A 200 2.84 15.28 6.25
C ASN A 200 4.20 14.93 5.62
N PHE A 201 4.50 13.66 5.35
CA PHE A 201 5.70 13.30 4.63
C PHE A 201 5.65 13.70 3.14
N TYR A 202 4.46 13.79 2.55
CA TYR A 202 4.27 14.07 1.12
C TYR A 202 3.88 15.52 0.80
N ARG A 203 3.81 16.40 1.82
CA ARG A 203 3.55 17.84 1.66
C ARG A 203 4.81 18.56 1.19
#